data_AF-A0A1H6DZ11-F1
#
_entry.id   AF-A0A1H6DZ11-F1
#
_cell.length_a   1.000
_cell.length_b   1.000
_cell.length_c   1.000
_cell.angle_alpha   90.00
_cell.angle_beta   90.00
_cell.angle_gamma   90.00
#
_symmetry.space_group_name_H-M   'P 1'
#
loop_
_entity.id
_entity.type
_entity.pdbx_description
1 polymer ?
#
loop_
_entity_poly.entity_id
_entity_poly.type
_entity_poly.pdbx_seq_one_letter_code
_entity_poly.pdbx_strand_id
1 'polypeptide(L)'
;MTRVTDLRFLTGHDSETIVLGAEWIAPIPRNHGRGTHPDMVGFRIDIHPVEAAERAATRAVLRAQALPQLHEWITQAIAANETWRLTPHQHYWRLTNGHLTHRDDA
;
A
#
# COMPACT_ATOMS: atom_id res chain seq x y z
N MET A 1 -11.66 12.27 8.13
CA MET A 1 -12.16 11.00 7.55
C MET A 1 -11.09 10.49 6.61
N THR A 2 -10.24 9.60 7.09
CA THR A 2 -9.18 9.01 6.27
C THR A 2 -9.69 7.67 5.81
N ARG A 3 -9.99 7.56 4.52
CA ARG A 3 -10.63 6.39 3.93
C ARG A 3 -9.61 5.68 3.05
N VAL A 4 -9.64 4.36 3.07
CA VAL A 4 -9.13 3.59 1.94
C VAL A 4 -10.03 3.96 0.76
N THR A 5 -9.45 4.61 -0.24
CA THR A 5 -10.17 5.11 -1.42
C THR A 5 -10.20 4.07 -2.53
N ASP A 6 -9.23 3.15 -2.53
CA ASP A 6 -9.10 2.14 -3.57
C ASP A 6 -8.45 0.86 -3.04
N LEU A 7 -8.96 -0.29 -3.50
CA LEU A 7 -8.40 -1.61 -3.23
C LEU A 7 -8.32 -2.37 -4.56
N ARG A 8 -7.10 -2.76 -4.95
CA ARG A 8 -6.88 -3.45 -6.22
C ARG A 8 -6.28 -4.82 -6.01
N PHE A 9 -6.70 -5.75 -6.84
CA PHE A 9 -6.05 -7.05 -7.02
C PHE A 9 -5.30 -6.99 -8.34
N LEU A 10 -3.98 -6.92 -8.26
CA LEU A 10 -3.14 -6.79 -9.44
C LEU A 10 -3.05 -8.13 -10.18
N THR A 11 -2.91 -8.04 -11.49
CA THR A 11 -2.73 -9.19 -12.39
C THR A 11 -1.43 -8.99 -13.16
N GLY A 12 -0.55 -9.99 -13.18
CA GLY A 12 0.76 -9.90 -13.83
C GLY A 12 1.88 -10.45 -12.93
N HIS A 13 3.06 -10.70 -13.49
CA HIS A 13 4.19 -11.31 -12.76
C HIS A 13 5.20 -10.27 -12.26
N ASP A 14 4.82 -8.99 -12.32
CA ASP A 14 5.75 -7.86 -12.44
C ASP A 14 6.50 -7.52 -11.15
N SER A 15 6.27 -8.26 -10.07
CA SER A 15 6.96 -8.07 -8.79
C SER A 15 7.00 -9.39 -8.05
N GLU A 16 7.89 -10.31 -8.46
CA GLU A 16 7.99 -11.68 -7.94
C GLU A 16 7.98 -11.79 -6.41
N THR A 17 8.39 -10.73 -5.69
CA THR A 17 8.47 -10.72 -4.23
C THR A 17 7.47 -9.80 -3.55
N ILE A 18 6.81 -8.86 -4.23
CA ILE A 18 5.85 -7.96 -3.57
C ILE A 18 4.52 -8.70 -3.40
N VAL A 19 3.99 -8.71 -2.18
CA VAL A 19 2.73 -9.40 -1.85
C VAL A 19 1.62 -8.42 -1.44
N LEU A 20 1.99 -7.22 -1.01
CA LEU A 20 1.08 -6.15 -0.60
C LEU A 20 1.77 -4.80 -0.82
N GLY A 21 1.04 -3.86 -1.39
CA GLY A 21 1.42 -2.46 -1.50
C GLY A 21 0.39 -1.56 -0.82
N ALA A 22 0.84 -0.46 -0.26
CA ALA A 22 0.00 0.62 0.22
C ALA A 22 0.56 1.96 -0.27
N GLU A 23 -0.33 2.88 -0.60
CA GLU A 23 0.05 4.21 -1.06
C GLU A 23 -0.85 5.26 -0.42
N TRP A 24 -0.25 6.35 0.04
CA TRP A 24 -0.94 7.58 0.35
C TRP A 24 -0.95 8.46 -0.90
N ILE A 25 -2.14 8.62 -1.47
CA ILE A 25 -2.36 9.51 -2.60
C ILE A 25 -2.57 10.93 -2.07
N ALA A 26 -1.52 11.73 -2.13
CA ALA A 26 -1.55 13.12 -1.69
C ALA A 26 -2.41 14.01 -2.61
N PRO A 27 -3.00 15.09 -2.07
CA PRO A 27 -3.66 16.10 -2.88
C PRO A 27 -2.62 16.84 -3.73
N ILE A 28 -2.65 16.66 -5.04
CA ILE A 28 -1.84 17.43 -5.99
C ILE A 28 -2.72 18.51 -6.63
N PRO A 29 -2.36 19.80 -6.52
CA PRO A 29 -3.14 20.89 -7.11
C PRO A 29 -3.36 20.67 -8.62
N ARG A 30 -4.60 20.86 -9.08
CA ARG A 30 -4.98 20.78 -10.49
C ARG A 30 -4.60 22.06 -11.24
N ASN A 31 -3.32 22.42 -11.24
CA ASN A 31 -2.86 23.44 -12.19
C ASN A 31 -2.75 22.78 -13.57
N HIS A 32 -3.48 23.31 -14.55
CA HIS A 32 -3.50 22.82 -15.94
C HIS A 32 -3.95 21.36 -16.13
N GLY A 33 -4.90 20.88 -15.32
CA GLY A 33 -5.59 19.59 -15.55
C GLY A 33 -4.85 18.33 -15.08
N ARG A 34 -3.64 18.46 -14.50
CA ARG A 34 -2.78 17.32 -14.11
C ARG A 34 -2.64 17.14 -12.59
N GLY A 35 -3.75 17.19 -11.86
CA GLY A 35 -3.76 17.02 -10.39
C GLY A 35 -4.71 15.92 -9.90
N THR A 36 -4.51 15.49 -8.66
CA THR A 36 -5.31 14.43 -8.01
C THR A 36 -6.78 14.86 -7.94
N HIS A 37 -7.71 13.98 -8.32
CA HIS A 37 -9.13 14.24 -8.06
C HIS A 37 -9.38 14.19 -6.54
N PRO A 38 -10.16 15.09 -5.94
CA PRO A 38 -10.40 15.09 -4.49
C PRO A 38 -10.83 13.72 -3.93
N ASP A 39 -11.66 12.99 -4.68
CA ASP A 39 -12.13 11.64 -4.28
C ASP A 39 -11.04 10.56 -4.31
N MET A 40 -9.92 10.82 -4.97
CA MET A 40 -8.77 9.90 -5.02
C MET A 40 -7.81 10.11 -3.84
N VAL A 41 -7.91 11.23 -3.11
CA VAL A 41 -7.02 11.53 -1.98
C VAL A 41 -7.34 10.58 -0.82
N GLY A 42 -6.36 9.76 -0.44
CA GLY A 42 -6.55 8.72 0.57
C GLY A 42 -5.57 7.58 0.42
N PHE A 43 -5.92 6.44 1.01
CA PHE A 43 -5.09 5.24 0.93
C PHE A 43 -5.53 4.35 -0.23
N ARG A 44 -4.58 3.98 -1.08
CA ARG A 44 -4.73 2.88 -2.03
C ARG A 44 -4.00 1.65 -1.50
N ILE A 45 -4.63 0.49 -1.61
CA ILE A 45 -4.04 -0.79 -1.24
C ILE A 45 -4.02 -1.69 -2.47
N ASP A 46 -2.86 -2.26 -2.77
CA ASP A 46 -2.67 -3.16 -3.90
C ASP A 46 -2.28 -4.56 -3.38
N ILE A 47 -3.05 -5.58 -3.78
CA ILE A 47 -2.78 -6.98 -3.46
C ILE A 47 -2.16 -7.61 -4.70
N HIS A 48 -0.93 -8.08 -4.57
CA HIS A 48 -0.19 -8.68 -5.67
C HIS A 48 -0.53 -10.18 -5.80
N PRO A 49 -0.48 -10.72 -7.03
CA PRO A 49 -0.74 -12.14 -7.26
C PRO A 49 0.39 -12.98 -6.64
N VAL A 50 0.00 -14.15 -6.11
CA VAL A 50 0.92 -15.11 -5.49
C VAL A 50 0.74 -16.46 -6.18
N GLU A 51 1.87 -17.13 -6.42
CA GLU A 51 1.94 -18.47 -7.00
C GLU A 51 1.04 -19.44 -6.25
N ALA A 52 0.28 -20.26 -7.00
CA ALA A 52 -0.76 -21.10 -6.43
C ALA A 52 -0.26 -22.04 -5.34
N ALA A 53 0.96 -22.57 -5.50
CA ALA A 53 1.63 -23.44 -4.54
C ALA A 53 1.92 -22.74 -3.20
N GLU A 54 2.14 -21.43 -3.20
CA GLU A 54 2.55 -20.66 -2.02
C GLU A 54 1.41 -19.88 -1.36
N ARG A 55 0.20 -19.87 -1.95
CA ARG A 55 -0.95 -19.07 -1.47
C ARG A 55 -1.29 -19.32 0.00
N ALA A 56 -1.31 -20.58 0.42
CA ALA A 56 -1.68 -20.92 1.79
C ALA A 56 -0.67 -20.38 2.81
N ALA A 57 0.62 -20.57 2.55
CA ALA A 57 1.70 -20.07 3.38
C ALA A 57 1.74 -18.54 3.39
N THR A 58 1.66 -17.92 2.21
CA THR A 58 1.65 -16.46 2.06
C THR A 58 0.46 -15.83 2.76
N ARG A 59 -0.74 -16.42 2.66
CA ARG A 59 -1.93 -15.93 3.37
C ARG A 59 -1.74 -15.94 4.89
N ALA A 60 -1.09 -16.97 5.43
CA ALA A 60 -0.80 -17.05 6.86
C ALA A 60 0.14 -15.91 7.29
N VAL A 61 1.21 -15.66 6.53
CA VAL A 61 2.16 -14.56 6.79
C VAL A 61 1.50 -13.19 6.65
N LEU A 62 0.74 -12.97 5.58
CA LEU A 62 0.01 -11.71 5.37
C LEU A 62 -0.93 -11.39 6.53
N ARG A 63 -1.69 -12.39 6.99
CA ARG A 63 -2.65 -12.20 8.08
C ARG A 63 -1.97 -11.95 9.42
N ALA A 64 -0.87 -12.66 9.70
CA ALA A 64 -0.16 -12.56 10.97
C ALA A 64 0.74 -11.33 11.09
N GLN A 65 1.28 -10.83 9.97
CA GLN A 65 2.33 -9.80 9.98
C GLN A 65 1.97 -8.59 9.11
N ALA A 66 1.69 -8.78 7.82
CA ALA A 66 1.51 -7.66 6.89
C ALA A 66 0.27 -6.81 7.20
N LEU A 67 -0.87 -7.43 7.53
CA LEU A 67 -2.09 -6.68 7.85
C LEU A 67 -1.98 -5.85 9.15
N PRO A 68 -1.43 -6.38 10.26
CA PRO A 68 -1.09 -5.54 11.41
C PRO A 68 -0.15 -4.37 11.08
N GLN A 69 0.90 -4.61 10.30
CA GLN A 69 1.84 -3.57 9.89
C GLN A 69 1.18 -2.51 9.00
N LEU A 70 0.32 -2.93 8.06
CA LEU A 70 -0.47 -2.02 7.24
C LEU A 70 -1.39 -1.15 8.10
N HIS A 71 -2.04 -1.75 9.10
CA HIS A 71 -2.89 -1.01 10.03
C HIS A 71 -2.09 0.03 10.82
N GLU A 72 -0.90 -0.32 11.29
CA GLU A 72 0.00 0.61 11.96
C GLU A 72 0.42 1.76 11.04
N TRP A 73 0.88 1.45 9.82
CA TRP A 73 1.28 2.45 8.83
C TRP A 73 0.15 3.42 8.50
N ILE A 74 -1.07 2.91 8.27
CA ILE A 74 -2.27 3.75 8.07
C ILE A 74 -2.53 4.62 9.31
N THR A 75 -2.45 4.06 10.51
CA THR A 75 -2.70 4.80 11.75
C THR A 75 -1.70 5.93 11.95
N GLN A 76 -0.42 5.69 11.67
CA GLN A 76 0.64 6.71 11.71
C GLN A 76 0.39 7.80 10.66
N ALA A 77 0.06 7.42 9.42
CA ALA A 77 -0.27 8.34 8.34
C ALA A 77 -1.50 9.22 8.67
N ILE A 78 -2.50 8.67 9.35
CA ILE A 78 -3.68 9.42 9.84
C ILE A 78 -3.28 10.47 10.88
N ALA A 79 -2.35 10.11 11.77
CA ALA A 79 -1.85 10.99 12.82
C ALA A 79 -0.75 11.95 12.34
N ALA A 80 -0.26 11.77 11.10
CA ALA A 80 0.85 12.53 10.56
C ALA A 80 0.50 14.01 10.34
N ASN A 81 1.54 14.84 10.37
CA ASN A 81 1.40 16.28 10.18
C ASN A 81 0.94 16.62 8.74
N GLU A 82 0.66 17.90 8.51
CA GLU A 82 0.24 18.38 7.19
C GLU A 82 1.32 18.16 6.12
N THR A 83 2.59 18.41 6.43
CA THR A 83 3.71 18.21 5.50
C THR A 83 3.75 16.79 4.94
N TRP A 84 3.62 15.78 5.81
CA TRP A 84 3.57 14.38 5.40
C TRP A 84 2.36 14.10 4.50
N ARG A 85 1.19 14.63 4.85
CA ARG A 85 -0.06 14.41 4.08
C ARG A 85 -0.07 15.11 2.72
N LEU A 86 0.81 16.09 2.49
CA LEU A 86 0.96 16.79 1.21
C LEU A 86 1.94 16.11 0.25
N THR A 87 2.70 15.10 0.69
CA THR A 87 3.61 14.34 -0.16
C THR A 87 3.07 12.92 -0.36
N PRO A 88 3.20 12.32 -1.57
CA PRO A 88 2.86 10.91 -1.75
C PRO A 88 3.82 10.03 -0.94
N HIS A 89 3.33 8.89 -0.47
CA HIS A 89 4.15 7.87 0.21
C HIS A 89 3.74 6.49 -0.25
N GLN A 90 4.70 5.59 -0.41
CA GLN A 90 4.44 4.20 -0.76
C GLN A 90 5.06 3.27 0.27
N HIS A 91 4.38 2.19 0.56
CA HIS A 91 4.87 1.14 1.44
C HIS A 91 4.68 -0.22 0.78
N TYR A 92 5.76 -0.99 0.69
CA TYR A 92 5.74 -2.29 0.06
C TYR A 92 6.14 -3.37 1.04
N TRP A 93 5.33 -4.43 1.09
CA TRP A 93 5.67 -5.67 1.77
C TRP A 93 6.14 -6.69 0.76
N ARG A 94 7.36 -7.18 0.98
CA ARG A 94 8.03 -8.18 0.16
C ARG A 94 8.16 -9.48 0.93
N LEU A 95 7.72 -10.58 0.32
CA LEU A 95 7.90 -11.92 0.84
C LEU A 95 9.00 -12.60 0.04
N THR A 96 10.05 -13.05 0.74
CA THR A 96 11.15 -13.79 0.11
C THR A 96 11.50 -14.96 1.02
N ASN A 97 11.45 -16.18 0.49
CA ASN A 97 11.72 -17.41 1.26
C ASN A 97 10.93 -17.51 2.57
N GLY A 98 9.67 -17.05 2.58
CA GLY A 98 8.82 -17.04 3.77
C GLY A 98 9.09 -15.93 4.79
N HIS A 99 10.08 -15.06 4.53
CA HIS A 99 10.38 -13.91 5.38
C HIS A 99 9.74 -12.63 4.80
N LEU A 100 8.91 -11.98 5.60
CA LEU A 100 8.30 -10.71 5.24
C LEU A 100 9.25 -9.56 5.58
N THR A 101 9.60 -8.76 4.59
CA THR A 101 10.29 -7.47 4.76
C THR A 101 9.37 -6.36 4.28
N HIS A 102 9.56 -5.15 4.78
CA HIS A 102 8.74 -4.02 4.37
C HIS A 102 9.57 -2.74 4.31
N ARG A 103 9.19 -1.81 3.44
CA ARG A 103 9.93 -0.57 3.19
C ARG A 103 9.00 0.55 2.77
N ASP A 104 9.21 1.72 3.37
CA ASP A 104 8.70 3.00 2.87
C ASP A 104 9.57 3.49 1.72
N ASP A 105 8.95 3.83 0.60
CA ASP A 105 9.55 4.63 -0.46
C ASP A 105 8.90 6.02 -0.43
N ALA A 106 9.75 7.06 -0.39
CA ALA A 106 9.41 8.47 -0.27
C ALA A 106 9.71 9.23 -1.57
#